data_AF-A0A9W7BCK0-F1
#
_entry.id   AF-A0A9W7BCK0-F1
#
_cell.length_a   1.000
_cell.length_b   1.000
_cell.length_c   1.000
_cell.angle_alpha   90.00
_cell.angle_beta   90.00
_cell.angle_gamma   90.00
#
_symmetry.space_group_name_H-M   'P 1'
#
loop_
_entity.id
_entity.type
_entity.pdbx_description
1 polymer ?
#
loop_
_entity_poly.entity_id
_entity_poly.type
_entity_poly.pdbx_seq_one_letter_code
_entity_poly.pdbx_strand_id
1 'polypeptide(L)'
;MRSGNTISSLTVSVFTASFTSTGISFDMDVDKNKRAASPGFYGYLSDGTKKKVKVFVSMFLISACQLSAKALALLHCHHPAELGASYWVFTLLSTLVVCFYFASRYLAYMDSEEGEAQGLTMVLDATQVYGMVVGLLTVQITTLVFFLKNTNPEYISMFYSTKSGNENIMGNFSKGN
;
A
#
# COMPACT_ATOMS: atom_id res chain seq x y z
N MET A 1 21.59 -3.84 23.28
CA MET A 1 21.87 -2.50 22.68
C MET A 1 21.97 -2.63 21.16
N ARG A 2 20.89 -2.41 20.39
CA ARG A 2 20.95 -2.37 18.90
C ARG A 2 19.73 -1.80 18.14
N SER A 3 18.75 -1.15 18.78
CA SER A 3 17.51 -0.71 18.09
C SER A 3 17.55 0.70 17.48
N GLY A 4 18.42 1.60 17.97
CA GLY A 4 18.43 3.02 17.56
C GLY A 4 18.72 3.23 16.07
N ASN A 5 19.64 2.45 15.49
CA ASN A 5 20.03 2.59 14.09
C ASN A 5 19.01 1.98 13.12
N THR A 6 18.14 1.08 13.60
CA THR A 6 17.13 0.41 12.78
C THR A 6 15.96 1.34 12.49
N ILE A 7 15.55 2.15 13.46
CA ILE A 7 14.45 3.10 13.29
C ILE A 7 14.86 4.23 12.34
N SER A 8 16.11 4.70 12.44
CA SER A 8 16.61 5.76 11.57
C SER A 8 16.71 5.31 10.11
N SER A 9 17.27 4.12 9.84
CA SER A 9 17.35 3.59 8.48
C SER A 9 15.97 3.29 7.88
N LEU A 10 15.07 2.70 8.67
CA LEU A 10 13.69 2.44 8.27
C LEU A 10 12.95 3.73 7.89
N THR A 11 13.12 4.78 8.68
CA THR A 11 12.51 6.09 8.40
C THR A 11 13.04 6.66 7.08
N VAL A 12 14.36 6.64 6.86
CA VAL A 12 14.95 7.13 5.60
C VAL A 12 14.39 6.36 4.40
N SER A 13 14.31 5.02 4.48
CA SER A 13 13.75 4.21 3.40
C SER A 13 12.27 4.50 3.12
N VAL A 14 11.45 4.67 4.16
CA VAL A 14 10.02 5.01 4.02
C VAL A 14 9.85 6.35 3.30
N PHE A 15 10.66 7.35 3.66
CA PHE A 15 10.61 8.68 3.04
C PHE A 15 11.08 8.64 1.59
N THR A 16 12.18 7.95 1.29
CA THR A 16 12.67 7.78 -0.08
C THR A 16 11.65 7.08 -0.96
N ALA A 17 11.08 5.96 -0.50
CA ALA A 17 10.07 5.22 -1.26
C ALA A 17 8.81 6.06 -1.51
N SER A 18 8.35 6.81 -0.51
CA SER A 18 7.19 7.69 -0.64
C SER A 18 7.45 8.85 -1.61
N PHE A 19 8.68 9.39 -1.62
CA PHE A 19 9.08 10.45 -2.53
C PHE A 19 9.09 9.96 -3.98
N THR A 20 9.71 8.80 -4.25
CA THR A 20 9.73 8.19 -5.58
C THR A 20 8.31 7.87 -6.06
N SER A 21 7.49 7.25 -5.21
CA SER A 21 6.10 6.90 -5.55
C SER A 21 5.26 8.14 -5.89
N THR A 22 5.41 9.21 -5.11
CA THR A 22 4.69 10.48 -5.36
C THR A 22 5.20 11.16 -6.63
N GLY A 23 6.51 11.12 -6.88
CA GLY A 23 7.13 11.65 -8.09
C GLY A 23 6.56 11.01 -9.37
N ILE A 24 6.48 9.69 -9.41
CA ILE A 24 5.89 8.95 -10.54
C ILE A 24 4.42 9.33 -10.73
N SER A 25 3.66 9.40 -9.63
CA SER A 25 2.22 9.74 -9.68
C SER A 25 1.99 11.18 -10.16
N PHE A 26 2.82 12.12 -9.70
CA PHE A 26 2.75 13.52 -10.10
C PHE A 26 3.15 13.72 -11.57
N ASP A 27 4.19 13.03 -12.04
CA ASP A 27 4.64 13.11 -13.44
C ASP A 27 3.54 12.62 -14.40
N MET A 28 2.87 11.52 -14.05
CA MET A 28 1.73 11.01 -14.82
C MET A 28 0.54 11.97 -14.87
N ASP A 29 0.27 12.74 -13.80
CA ASP A 29 -0.86 13.69 -13.77
C ASP A 29 -0.54 15.05 -14.45
N VAL A 30 0.75 15.40 -14.60
CA VAL A 30 1.18 16.64 -15.27
C VAL A 30 1.28 16.50 -16.80
N ASP A 31 1.46 15.28 -17.32
CA ASP A 31 1.60 15.03 -18.76
C ASP A 31 0.35 15.47 -19.55
N LYS A 32 0.55 16.42 -20.48
CA LYS A 32 -0.51 16.99 -21.32
C LYS A 32 -1.15 15.95 -22.24
N ASN A 33 -0.38 15.00 -22.74
CA ASN A 33 -0.88 14.00 -23.68
C ASN A 33 -1.85 13.03 -22.99
N LYS A 34 -1.55 12.67 -21.74
CA LYS A 34 -2.38 11.79 -20.91
C LYS A 34 -3.63 12.50 -20.38
N ARG A 35 -3.49 13.77 -20.02
CA ARG A 35 -4.62 14.63 -19.61
C ARG A 35 -5.61 14.89 -20.75
N ALA A 36 -5.13 14.95 -22.00
CA ALA A 36 -5.98 15.08 -23.17
C ALA A 36 -6.70 13.77 -23.54
N ALA A 37 -6.12 12.62 -23.24
CA ALA A 37 -6.70 11.30 -23.54
C ALA A 37 -7.75 10.83 -22.53
N SER A 38 -7.72 11.30 -21.28
CA SER A 38 -8.70 10.93 -20.24
C SER A 38 -8.92 12.07 -19.23
N PRO A 39 -9.72 13.10 -19.58
CA PRO A 39 -9.84 14.34 -18.80
C PRO A 39 -10.57 14.16 -17.45
N GLY A 40 -11.37 13.10 -17.28
CA GLY A 40 -12.03 12.78 -16.00
C GLY A 40 -11.14 12.03 -15.00
N PHE A 41 -10.04 11.41 -15.45
CA PHE A 41 -9.14 10.63 -14.60
C PHE A 41 -7.88 11.42 -14.21
N TYR A 42 -7.29 12.15 -15.17
CA TYR A 42 -6.13 13.01 -14.95
C TYR A 42 -6.54 14.48 -14.90
N GLY A 43 -5.94 15.28 -14.00
CA GLY A 43 -6.23 16.71 -13.90
C GLY A 43 -6.72 17.23 -12.55
N TYR A 44 -6.56 16.44 -11.48
CA TYR A 44 -6.78 16.92 -10.12
C TYR A 44 -5.73 17.98 -9.72
N LEU A 45 -4.59 18.05 -10.41
CA LEU A 45 -3.63 19.14 -10.29
C LEU A 45 -4.11 20.43 -10.97
N SER A 46 -4.55 21.39 -10.15
CA SER A 46 -4.85 22.75 -10.65
C SER A 46 -3.62 23.42 -11.30
N ASP A 47 -3.83 24.24 -12.33
CA ASP A 47 -2.75 24.73 -13.21
C ASP A 47 -1.73 25.69 -12.56
N GLY A 48 -1.96 26.16 -11.33
CA GLY A 48 -1.04 27.07 -10.64
C GLY A 48 0.13 26.38 -9.94
N THR A 49 1.37 26.85 -10.15
CA THR A 49 2.60 26.30 -9.55
C THR A 49 2.50 26.12 -8.03
N LYS A 50 1.97 27.11 -7.30
CA LYS A 50 1.80 27.05 -5.84
C LYS A 50 0.81 25.95 -5.41
N LYS A 51 -0.25 25.73 -6.20
CA LYS A 51 -1.26 24.72 -5.91
C LYS A 51 -0.75 23.31 -6.25
N LYS A 52 0.00 23.15 -7.35
CA LYS A 52 0.68 21.88 -7.69
C LYS A 52 1.65 21.43 -6.60
N VAL A 53 2.46 22.36 -6.07
CA VAL A 53 3.34 22.06 -4.93
C VAL A 53 2.53 21.63 -3.70
N LYS A 54 1.41 22.29 -3.40
CA LYS A 54 0.54 21.90 -2.29
C LYS A 54 -0.02 20.48 -2.46
N VAL A 55 -0.49 20.13 -3.65
CA VAL A 55 -1.01 18.78 -3.95
C VAL A 55 0.11 17.75 -3.87
N PHE A 56 1.28 18.02 -4.45
CA PHE A 56 2.46 17.16 -4.37
C PHE A 56 2.87 16.86 -2.93
N VAL A 57 2.99 17.90 -2.09
CA VAL A 57 3.31 17.74 -0.66
C VAL A 57 2.24 16.92 0.05
N SER A 58 0.95 17.14 -0.26
CA SER A 58 -0.12 16.36 0.36
C SER A 58 -0.09 14.87 -0.02
N MET A 59 0.16 14.55 -1.30
CA MET A 59 0.30 13.17 -1.78
C MET A 59 1.51 12.48 -1.12
N PHE A 60 2.62 13.20 -1.01
CA PHE A 60 3.83 12.71 -0.36
C PHE A 60 3.60 12.41 1.12
N LEU A 61 2.96 13.31 1.86
CA LEU A 61 2.67 13.12 3.29
C LEU A 61 1.70 11.96 3.52
N ILE A 62 0.69 11.79 2.67
CA ILE A 62 -0.24 10.64 2.75
C ILE A 62 0.51 9.33 2.51
N SER A 63 1.34 9.27 1.45
CA SER A 63 2.15 8.08 1.14
C SER A 63 3.14 7.75 2.26
N ALA A 64 3.83 8.75 2.79
CA ALA A 64 4.77 8.58 3.90
C ALA A 64 4.08 8.12 5.18
N CYS A 65 2.93 8.70 5.51
CA CYS A 65 2.12 8.30 6.67
C CYS A 65 1.69 6.82 6.53
N GLN A 66 1.14 6.44 5.39
CA GLN A 66 0.66 5.07 5.15
C GLN A 66 1.80 4.04 5.18
N LEU A 67 2.96 4.37 4.60
CA LEU A 67 4.12 3.46 4.59
C LEU A 67 4.81 3.40 5.97
N SER A 68 4.83 4.51 6.72
CA SER A 68 5.31 4.54 8.10
C SER A 68 4.42 3.72 9.04
N ALA A 69 3.09 3.80 8.90
CA ALA A 69 2.15 2.99 9.68
C ALA A 69 2.37 1.49 9.45
N LYS A 70 2.62 1.08 8.19
CA LYS A 70 2.98 -0.31 7.85
C LYS A 70 4.31 -0.73 8.46
N ALA A 71 5.34 0.13 8.36
CA ALA A 71 6.67 -0.14 8.90
C ALA A 71 6.66 -0.23 10.44
N LEU A 72 5.90 0.64 11.10
CA LEU A 72 5.72 0.62 12.56
C LEU A 72 4.86 -0.56 13.01
N ALA A 73 3.83 -0.96 12.27
CA ALA A 73 3.05 -2.15 12.58
C ALA A 73 3.91 -3.42 12.56
N LEU A 74 4.81 -3.55 11.57
CA LEU A 74 5.79 -4.64 11.49
C LEU A 74 6.80 -4.60 12.66
N LEU A 75 7.29 -3.41 13.02
CA LEU A 75 8.19 -3.26 14.16
C LEU A 75 7.48 -3.54 15.50
N HIS A 76 6.21 -3.15 15.62
CA HIS A 76 5.39 -3.38 16.80
C HIS A 76 5.08 -4.86 17.02
N CYS A 77 5.10 -5.69 15.97
CA CYS A 77 5.02 -7.16 16.10
C CYS A 77 6.22 -7.77 16.85
N HIS A 78 7.30 -7.01 17.10
CA HIS A 78 8.41 -7.45 17.96
C HIS A 78 8.11 -7.21 19.45
N HIS A 79 7.18 -6.33 19.80
CA HIS A 79 6.73 -6.16 21.19
C HIS A 79 5.43 -6.96 21.40
N PRO A 80 5.27 -7.68 22.53
CA PRO A 80 4.19 -8.66 22.76
C PRO A 80 2.73 -8.12 22.81
N ALA A 81 2.44 -6.95 22.24
CA ALA A 81 1.09 -6.40 22.13
C ALA A 81 0.52 -6.68 20.72
N GLU A 82 -0.45 -7.58 20.67
CA GLU A 82 -0.90 -8.37 19.52
C GLU A 82 -1.74 -7.62 18.45
N LEU A 83 -1.54 -6.33 18.25
CA LEU A 83 -2.37 -5.52 17.33
C LEU A 83 -1.66 -5.12 16.03
N GLY A 84 -0.36 -5.39 15.88
CA GLY A 84 0.40 -4.98 14.70
C GLY A 84 0.04 -5.76 13.43
N ALA A 85 -0.08 -7.08 13.55
CA ALA A 85 -0.36 -7.96 12.41
C ALA A 85 -1.79 -7.80 11.87
N SER A 86 -2.77 -7.67 12.76
CA SER A 86 -4.17 -7.47 12.38
C SER A 86 -4.37 -6.15 11.64
N TYR A 87 -3.67 -5.08 12.04
CA TYR A 87 -3.69 -3.79 11.32
C TYR A 87 -3.13 -3.93 9.90
N TRP A 88 -2.06 -4.70 9.72
CA TRP A 88 -1.48 -4.96 8.40
C TRP A 88 -2.43 -5.78 7.51
N VAL A 89 -3.06 -6.83 8.04
CA VAL A 89 -4.08 -7.63 7.32
C VAL A 89 -5.32 -6.79 6.99
N PHE A 90 -5.80 -5.96 7.92
CA PHE A 90 -6.91 -5.03 7.68
C PHE A 90 -6.56 -4.00 6.60
N THR A 91 -5.32 -3.50 6.59
CA THR A 91 -4.84 -2.59 5.55
C THR A 91 -4.76 -3.27 4.19
N LEU A 92 -4.36 -4.55 4.12
CA LEU A 92 -4.41 -5.33 2.87
C LEU A 92 -5.83 -5.50 2.35
N LEU A 93 -6.77 -5.89 3.22
CA LEU A 93 -8.18 -6.07 2.85
C LEU A 93 -8.81 -4.75 2.40
N SER A 94 -8.55 -3.67 3.12
CA SER A 94 -9.00 -2.33 2.75
C SER A 94 -8.45 -1.89 1.38
N THR A 95 -7.17 -2.17 1.11
CA THR A 95 -6.55 -1.89 -0.20
C THR A 95 -7.24 -2.68 -1.32
N LEU A 96 -7.63 -3.93 -1.04
CA LEU A 96 -8.30 -4.82 -2.01
C LEU A 96 -9.68 -4.28 -2.43
N VAL A 97 -10.48 -3.85 -1.46
CA VAL A 97 -11.80 -3.25 -1.69
C VAL A 97 -11.68 -1.96 -2.49
N VAL A 98 -10.72 -1.10 -2.13
CA VAL A 98 -10.50 0.18 -2.81
C VAL A 98 -10.01 -0.02 -4.25
N CYS A 99 -9.04 -0.91 -4.49
CA CYS A 99 -8.54 -1.19 -5.84
C CYS A 99 -9.64 -1.76 -6.75
N PHE A 100 -10.47 -2.68 -6.26
CA PHE A 100 -11.58 -3.23 -7.03
C PHE A 100 -12.67 -2.18 -7.33
N TYR A 101 -12.95 -1.31 -6.36
CA TYR A 101 -13.86 -0.19 -6.53
C TYR A 101 -13.35 0.81 -7.59
N PHE A 102 -12.09 1.23 -7.52
CA PHE A 102 -11.51 2.14 -8.53
C PHE A 102 -11.44 1.49 -9.91
N ALA A 103 -11.07 0.20 -10.01
CA ALA A 103 -11.05 -0.52 -11.28
C ALA A 103 -12.45 -0.59 -11.93
N SER A 104 -13.49 -0.91 -11.14
CA SER A 104 -14.86 -0.94 -11.67
C SER A 104 -15.37 0.44 -12.08
N ARG A 105 -15.03 1.51 -11.32
CA ARG A 105 -15.36 2.89 -11.70
C ARG A 105 -14.59 3.37 -12.93
N TYR A 106 -13.31 2.98 -13.07
CA TYR A 106 -12.50 3.32 -14.23
C TYR A 106 -13.05 2.69 -15.50
N LEU A 107 -13.43 1.41 -15.46
CA LEU A 107 -14.02 0.73 -16.62
C LEU A 107 -15.40 1.30 -16.98
N ALA A 108 -16.22 1.62 -15.99
CA ALA A 108 -17.50 2.30 -16.24
C ALA A 108 -17.35 3.72 -16.82
N TYR A 109 -16.24 4.41 -16.54
CA TYR A 109 -15.92 5.70 -17.15
C TYR A 109 -15.53 5.52 -18.62
N MET A 110 -14.64 4.56 -18.91
CA MET A 110 -14.17 4.28 -20.28
C MET A 110 -15.32 3.81 -21.20
N ASP A 111 -16.22 2.95 -20.70
CA ASP A 111 -17.43 2.50 -21.43
C ASP A 111 -18.36 3.66 -21.81
N SER A 112 -18.35 4.76 -21.05
CA SER A 112 -19.15 5.95 -21.36
C SER A 112 -18.53 6.85 -22.44
N GLU A 113 -17.19 6.85 -22.60
CA GLU A 113 -16.48 7.68 -23.59
C GLU A 113 -16.25 6.97 -24.94
N GLU A 114 -16.31 5.63 -25.00
CA GLU A 114 -16.28 4.88 -26.28
C GLU A 114 -17.37 5.33 -27.27
N GLY A 115 -18.44 5.96 -26.78
CA GLY A 115 -19.52 6.50 -27.61
C GLY A 115 -19.17 7.73 -28.47
N GLU A 116 -18.02 8.39 -28.29
CA GLU A 116 -17.74 9.68 -28.97
C GLU A 116 -16.37 9.81 -29.66
N ALA A 117 -15.39 8.93 -29.41
CA ALA A 117 -14.01 9.11 -29.91
C ALA A 117 -13.51 7.99 -30.83
N GLN A 118 -13.90 8.04 -32.11
CA GLN A 118 -13.27 7.28 -33.19
C GLN A 118 -11.88 7.87 -33.51
N GLY A 119 -10.86 7.51 -32.72
CA GLY A 119 -9.46 7.80 -33.10
C GLY A 119 -8.47 8.17 -32.01
N LEU A 120 -8.37 7.41 -30.92
CA LEU A 120 -7.10 7.23 -30.21
C LEU A 120 -7.16 5.91 -29.42
N THR A 121 -6.25 4.99 -29.72
CA THR A 121 -6.19 3.64 -29.17
C THR A 121 -6.32 3.64 -27.64
N MET A 122 -7.33 2.94 -27.10
CA MET A 122 -7.43 2.60 -25.68
C MET A 122 -6.11 1.99 -25.21
N VAL A 123 -5.45 2.63 -24.25
CA VAL A 123 -4.13 2.19 -23.77
C VAL A 123 -4.24 1.02 -22.79
N LEU A 124 -5.42 0.79 -22.17
CA LEU A 124 -5.65 -0.29 -21.19
C LEU A 124 -7.06 -0.88 -21.33
N ASP A 125 -7.15 -2.12 -21.81
CA ASP A 125 -8.39 -2.92 -21.89
C ASP A 125 -8.87 -3.38 -20.50
N ALA A 126 -10.16 -3.69 -20.34
CA ALA A 126 -10.74 -4.22 -19.11
C ALA A 126 -9.99 -5.45 -18.57
N THR A 127 -9.57 -6.34 -19.48
CA THR A 127 -8.76 -7.50 -19.16
C THR A 127 -7.40 -7.12 -18.58
N GLN A 128 -6.80 -6.04 -19.09
CA GLN A 128 -5.50 -5.56 -18.62
C GLN A 128 -5.61 -4.87 -17.26
N VAL A 129 -6.66 -4.07 -17.03
CA VAL A 129 -6.90 -3.41 -15.74
C VAL A 129 -7.12 -4.44 -14.63
N TYR A 130 -8.02 -5.41 -14.84
CA TYR A 130 -8.21 -6.50 -13.88
C TYR A 130 -6.97 -7.39 -13.77
N GLY A 131 -6.25 -7.63 -14.87
CA GLY A 131 -4.98 -8.34 -14.87
C GLY A 131 -3.91 -7.66 -14.01
N MET A 132 -3.80 -6.34 -14.05
CA MET A 132 -2.91 -5.56 -13.19
C MET A 132 -3.33 -5.65 -11.72
N VAL A 133 -4.63 -5.57 -11.40
CA VAL A 133 -5.13 -5.74 -10.03
C VAL A 133 -4.79 -7.14 -9.51
N VAL A 134 -5.06 -8.19 -10.28
CA VAL A 134 -4.71 -9.58 -9.90
C VAL A 134 -3.20 -9.76 -9.77
N GLY A 135 -2.39 -9.17 -10.66
CA GLY A 135 -0.93 -9.19 -10.58
C GLY A 135 -0.40 -8.53 -9.30
N LEU A 136 -0.96 -7.38 -8.91
CA LEU A 136 -0.62 -6.73 -7.64
C LEU A 136 -1.02 -7.60 -6.45
N LEU A 137 -2.17 -8.29 -6.51
CA LEU A 137 -2.61 -9.22 -5.46
C LEU A 137 -1.67 -10.42 -5.32
N THR A 138 -1.24 -11.03 -6.43
CA THR A 138 -0.31 -12.16 -6.36
C THR A 138 1.03 -11.76 -5.74
N VAL A 139 1.55 -10.57 -6.05
CA VAL A 139 2.76 -10.01 -5.41
C VAL A 139 2.57 -9.81 -3.90
N GLN A 140 1.41 -9.34 -3.45
CA GLN A 140 1.14 -9.17 -2.01
C GLN A 140 1.00 -10.51 -1.28
N ILE A 141 0.28 -11.48 -1.85
CA ILE A 141 0.09 -12.81 -1.26
C ILE A 141 1.40 -13.60 -1.24
N THR A 142 2.21 -13.53 -2.30
CA THR A 142 3.53 -14.18 -2.32
C THR A 142 4.46 -13.62 -1.27
N THR A 143 4.47 -12.30 -1.08
CA THR A 143 5.25 -11.65 -0.01
C THR A 143 4.76 -12.07 1.38
N LEU A 144 3.43 -12.18 1.58
CA LEU A 144 2.84 -12.70 2.82
C LEU A 144 3.25 -14.15 3.10
N VAL A 145 3.11 -15.03 2.10
CA VAL A 145 3.47 -16.45 2.22
C VAL A 145 4.96 -16.61 2.49
N PHE A 146 5.81 -15.83 1.82
CA PHE A 146 7.24 -15.81 2.07
C PHE A 146 7.54 -15.36 3.50
N PHE A 147 6.89 -14.30 3.99
CA PHE A 147 7.03 -13.85 5.37
C PHE A 147 6.60 -14.92 6.38
N LEU A 148 5.43 -15.55 6.20
CA LEU A 148 4.93 -16.60 7.09
C LEU A 148 5.85 -17.82 7.10
N LYS A 149 6.39 -18.22 5.95
CA LYS A 149 7.34 -19.35 5.86
C LYS A 149 8.69 -19.08 6.55
N ASN A 150 9.12 -17.82 6.58
CA ASN A 150 10.36 -17.41 7.26
C ASN A 150 10.14 -17.04 8.74
N THR A 151 8.90 -17.06 9.23
CA THR A 151 8.56 -16.80 10.62
C THR A 151 8.60 -18.10 11.42
N ASN A 152 9.20 -18.10 12.60
CA ASN A 152 9.24 -19.32 13.43
C ASN A 152 7.82 -19.78 13.77
N PRO A 153 7.52 -21.09 13.69
CA PRO A 153 6.17 -21.62 13.83
C PRO A 153 5.55 -21.32 15.21
N GLU A 154 6.38 -21.14 16.24
CA GLU A 154 5.96 -20.77 17.60
C GLU A 154 5.26 -19.39 17.66
N TYR A 155 5.66 -18.44 16.82
CA TYR A 155 5.05 -17.11 16.77
C TYR A 155 3.88 -17.04 15.78
N ILE A 156 3.71 -18.03 14.89
CA ILE A 156 2.58 -18.06 13.94
C ILE A 156 1.26 -18.27 14.69
N SER A 157 1.24 -19.11 15.72
CA SER A 157 0.04 -19.33 16.54
C SER A 157 -0.37 -18.09 17.35
N MET A 158 0.55 -17.16 17.62
CA MET A 158 0.23 -15.88 18.26
C MET A 158 -0.60 -14.95 17.37
N PHE A 159 -0.65 -15.16 16.05
CA PHE A 159 -1.52 -14.35 15.17
C PHE A 159 -3.02 -14.59 15.40
N TYR A 160 -3.38 -15.76 15.94
CA TYR A 160 -4.77 -16.15 16.21
C TYR A 160 -5.11 -16.20 17.69
N SER A 161 -4.10 -16.12 18.56
CA SER A 161 -4.25 -16.12 20.01
C SER A 161 -4.26 -14.69 20.53
N THR A 162 -5.05 -14.42 21.58
CA THR A 162 -5.06 -13.11 22.27
C THR A 162 -4.10 -13.13 23.49
N LYS A 163 -3.00 -13.89 23.42
CA LYS A 163 -2.11 -14.12 24.57
C LYS A 163 -0.82 -13.34 24.38
N SER A 164 -0.69 -12.25 25.13
CA SER A 164 0.54 -11.47 25.23
C SER A 164 1.77 -12.37 25.27
N GLY A 165 2.80 -12.05 24.47
CA GLY A 165 4.03 -12.85 24.45
C GLY A 165 4.68 -13.03 25.83
N ASN A 166 4.43 -12.12 26.78
CA ASN A 166 4.88 -12.28 28.16
C ASN A 166 4.17 -13.42 28.90
N GLU A 167 2.87 -13.63 28.66
CA GLU A 167 2.10 -14.74 29.23
C GLU A 167 2.56 -16.09 28.68
N ASN A 168 2.99 -16.15 27.42
CA ASN A 168 3.52 -17.37 26.82
C ASN A 168 4.90 -17.72 27.39
N ILE A 169 5.75 -16.71 27.57
CA ILE A 169 7.06 -16.86 28.23
C ILE A 169 6.88 -17.31 29.69
N MET A 170 6.00 -16.65 30.47
CA MET A 170 5.67 -17.06 31.85
C MET A 170 5.04 -18.47 31.91
N GLY A 171 4.22 -18.84 30.93
CA GLY A 171 3.63 -20.17 30.82
C GLY A 171 4.69 -21.26 30.58
N ASN A 172 5.69 -21.00 29.74
CA ASN A 172 6.81 -21.92 29.53
C ASN A 172 7.69 -22.03 30.78
N PHE A 173 8.00 -20.91 31.45
CA PHE A 173 8.73 -20.89 32.72
C PHE A 173 8.00 -21.67 33.83
N SER A 174 6.67 -21.54 33.92
CA SER A 174 5.87 -22.30 34.90
C SER A 174 5.79 -23.79 34.59
N LYS A 175 6.06 -24.21 33.34
CA LYS A 175 6.04 -25.61 32.91
C LYS A 175 7.43 -26.25 32.91
N GLY A 176 8.49 -25.51 33.23
CA GLY A 176 9.85 -26.05 33.38
C GLY A 176 10.50 -26.52 32.07
N ASN A 177 10.12 -25.93 30.94
CA ASN A 177 10.79 -26.11 29.64
C ASN A 177 11.72 -24.93 29.34
#